data_AF-C6CB92-F1
#
_entry.id   AF-C6CB92-F1
#
_cell.length_a   1.000
_cell.length_b   1.000
_cell.length_c   1.000
_cell.angle_alpha   90.00
_cell.angle_beta   90.00
_cell.angle_gamma   90.00
#
_symmetry.space_group_name_H-M   'P 1'
#
loop_
_entity.id
_entity.type
_entity.pdbx_description
1 polymer ?
#
loop_
_entity_poly.entity_id
_entity_poly.type
_entity_poly.pdbx_seq_one_letter_code
_entity_poly.pdbx_strand_id
1 'polypeptide(L)'
;MGTSRFTPEFKEEAVRQITECGYSVPKFSTVWAFLHTTSTSYRLPNPLTTSSSPVLLATKNEILKLRVQLKRTEEERDILKKAARYLCQGACLSMSTVLYGVS
;
A
#
# COMPACT_ATOMS: atom_id res chain seq x y z
N MET A 1 33.26 -23.79 29.56
CA MET A 1 33.63 -22.90 28.44
C MET A 1 32.44 -22.83 27.50
N GLY A 2 31.77 -21.67 27.42
CA GLY A 2 30.51 -21.51 26.70
C GLY A 2 30.68 -21.69 25.20
N THR A 3 29.76 -22.42 24.58
CA THR A 3 29.70 -22.61 23.13
C THR A 3 29.54 -21.26 22.44
N SER A 4 30.39 -20.99 21.44
CA SER A 4 30.32 -19.79 20.61
C SER A 4 28.92 -19.66 20.00
N ARG A 5 28.17 -18.63 20.41
CA ARG A 5 26.76 -18.38 20.03
C ARG A 5 26.54 -17.99 18.56
N PHE A 6 27.61 -18.02 17.77
CA PHE A 6 27.68 -17.54 16.41
C PHE A 6 28.00 -18.70 15.47
N THR A 7 27.21 -18.83 14.41
CA THR A 7 27.42 -19.82 13.36
C THR A 7 28.75 -19.57 12.64
N PRO A 8 29.43 -20.61 12.13
CA PRO A 8 30.74 -20.45 11.49
C PRO A 8 30.67 -19.60 10.22
N GLU A 9 29.62 -19.75 9.41
CA GLU A 9 29.39 -19.01 8.16
C GLU A 9 29.31 -17.49 8.42
N PHE A 10 28.78 -17.13 9.58
CA PHE A 10 28.60 -15.75 9.99
C PHE A 10 29.91 -15.08 10.42
N LYS A 11 30.86 -15.86 10.95
CA LYS A 11 32.21 -15.36 11.24
C LYS A 11 32.98 -15.08 9.95
N GLU A 12 32.81 -15.91 8.94
CA GLU A 12 33.44 -15.73 7.63
C GLU A 12 32.93 -14.47 6.93
N GLU A 13 31.61 -14.25 6.93
CA GLU A 13 31.02 -13.04 6.34
C GLU A 13 31.46 -11.77 7.08
N ALA A 14 31.61 -11.82 8.42
CA ALA A 14 32.14 -10.70 9.19
C ALA A 14 33.58 -10.34 8.79
N VAL A 15 34.44 -11.35 8.60
CA VAL A 15 35.82 -11.16 8.12
C VAL A 15 35.83 -10.59 6.70
N ARG A 16 34.93 -11.08 5.83
CA ARG A 16 34.77 -10.60 4.47
C ARG A 16 34.41 -9.12 4.41
N GLN A 17 33.46 -8.66 5.24
CA GLN A 17 33.06 -7.25 5.26
C GLN A 17 34.16 -6.30 5.78
N ILE A 18 34.99 -6.76 6.71
CA ILE A 18 36.14 -5.98 7.19
C ILE A 18 37.22 -5.89 6.12
N THR A 19 37.47 -6.99 5.39
CA THR A 19 38.59 -7.11 4.46
C THR A 19 38.26 -6.58 3.06
N GLU A 20 37.09 -6.91 2.52
CA GLU A 20 36.67 -6.58 1.15
C GLU A 20 35.91 -5.24 1.06
N CYS A 21 35.06 -4.95 2.04
CA CYS A 21 34.28 -3.71 2.05
C CYS A 21 34.96 -2.55 2.81
N GLY A 22 36.14 -2.79 3.38
CA GLY A 22 36.95 -1.77 4.04
C GLY A 22 36.32 -1.16 5.30
N TYR A 23 35.34 -1.84 5.92
CA TYR A 23 34.73 -1.34 7.15
C TYR A 23 35.74 -1.41 8.31
N SER A 24 36.01 -0.26 8.93
CA SER A 24 36.83 -0.19 10.13
C SER A 24 36.16 -0.97 11.28
N VAL A 25 36.95 -1.78 11.99
CA VAL A 25 36.51 -2.65 13.12
C VAL A 25 35.54 -1.96 14.09
N PRO A 26 35.74 -0.71 14.55
CA PRO A 26 34.77 -0.03 15.43
C PRO A 26 33.44 0.30 14.73
N LYS A 27 33.44 0.63 13.44
CA LYS A 27 32.19 0.86 12.70
C LYS A 27 31.44 -0.45 12.49
N PHE A 28 32.15 -1.51 12.13
CA PHE A 28 31.56 -2.85 12.01
C PHE A 28 30.96 -3.30 13.35
N SER A 29 31.67 -3.13 14.47
CA SER A 29 31.16 -3.53 15.79
C SER A 29 29.93 -2.74 16.24
N THR A 30 29.80 -1.45 15.88
CA THR A 30 28.60 -0.67 16.20
C THR A 30 27.38 -1.09 15.40
N VAL A 31 27.54 -1.34 14.09
CA VAL A 31 26.47 -1.85 13.22
C VAL A 31 26.09 -3.27 13.65
N TRP A 32 27.08 -4.09 13.96
CA TRP A 32 26.92 -5.43 14.49
C TRP A 32 26.21 -5.44 15.85
N ALA A 33 26.62 -4.59 16.78
CA ALA A 33 25.95 -4.45 18.06
C ALA A 33 24.51 -4.01 17.84
N PHE A 34 24.23 -3.05 16.96
CA PHE A 34 22.86 -2.63 16.66
C PHE A 34 22.00 -3.79 16.11
N LEU A 35 22.54 -4.60 15.20
CA LEU A 35 21.84 -5.76 14.61
C LEU A 35 21.63 -6.93 15.58
N HIS A 36 22.53 -7.13 16.56
CA HIS A 36 22.47 -8.26 17.50
C HIS A 36 21.88 -7.89 18.87
N THR A 37 21.92 -6.61 19.27
CA THR A 37 21.30 -6.13 20.52
C THR A 37 19.77 -6.06 20.40
N THR A 38 19.23 -6.12 19.18
CA THR A 38 17.78 -6.15 18.93
C THR A 38 17.12 -7.52 19.16
N SER A 39 17.83 -8.55 19.63
CA SER A 39 17.19 -9.82 20.02
C SER A 39 16.62 -9.84 21.45
N THR A 40 16.69 -8.73 22.18
CA THR A 40 16.04 -8.59 23.51
C THR A 40 15.12 -7.38 23.55
N SER A 41 13.82 -7.67 23.51
CA SER A 41 12.72 -6.82 23.99
C SER A 41 12.68 -5.38 23.48
N TYR A 42 12.41 -5.22 22.20
CA TYR A 42 11.31 -4.32 21.85
C TYR A 42 10.05 -5.20 21.75
N ARG A 43 9.38 -5.44 22.88
CA ARG A 43 7.93 -5.57 22.75
C ARG A 43 7.49 -4.17 22.33
N LEU A 44 7.32 -3.98 21.02
CA LEU A 44 6.46 -2.90 20.55
C LEU A 44 5.21 -3.01 21.42
N PRO A 45 4.77 -1.97 22.14
CA PRO A 45 3.40 -1.96 22.59
C PRO A 45 2.60 -2.15 21.31
N ASN A 46 1.95 -3.30 21.16
CA ASN A 46 1.00 -3.53 20.08
C ASN A 46 0.13 -2.26 20.05
N PRO A 47 0.10 -1.46 18.97
CA PRO A 47 -0.81 -0.33 18.89
C PRO A 47 -2.24 -0.84 18.60
N LEU A 48 -2.62 -1.97 19.21
CA LEU A 48 -3.93 -2.59 19.06
C LEU A 48 -4.90 -2.18 20.16
N THR A 49 -4.48 -1.33 21.09
CA THR A 49 -5.36 -0.79 22.15
C THR A 49 -5.03 0.66 22.52
N THR A 50 -4.31 1.41 21.68
CA THR A 50 -4.32 2.88 21.83
C THR A 50 -5.70 3.33 21.37
N SER A 51 -6.60 3.47 22.36
CA SER A 51 -7.84 4.24 22.31
C SER A 51 -7.91 5.07 21.04
N SER A 52 -8.57 4.52 20.01
CA SER A 52 -8.82 5.24 18.78
C SER A 52 -9.52 6.51 19.22
N SER A 53 -8.83 7.66 19.17
CA SER A 53 -9.43 8.88 19.68
C SER A 53 -10.79 9.06 19.01
N PRO A 54 -11.83 9.54 19.72
CA PRO A 54 -13.16 9.66 19.13
C PRO A 54 -13.13 10.44 17.80
N VAL A 55 -12.18 11.36 17.67
CA VAL A 55 -11.85 12.11 16.45
C VAL A 55 -11.35 11.19 15.32
N LEU A 56 -10.49 10.23 15.60
CA LEU A 56 -9.93 9.30 14.61
C LEU A 56 -11.01 8.31 14.11
N LEU A 57 -11.96 7.92 14.96
CA LEU A 57 -13.12 7.13 14.54
C LEU A 57 -14.12 7.96 13.73
N ALA A 58 -14.40 9.19 14.15
CA ALA A 58 -15.28 10.11 13.42
C ALA A 58 -14.76 10.39 12.00
N THR A 59 -13.46 10.68 11.87
CA THR A 59 -12.81 10.91 10.56
C THR A 59 -12.83 9.67 9.69
N LYS A 60 -12.56 8.48 10.24
CA LYS A 60 -12.70 7.21 9.48
C LYS A 60 -14.13 7.00 8.97
N ASN A 61 -15.13 7.27 9.80
CA ASN A 61 -16.53 7.15 9.42
C ASN A 61 -16.92 8.17 8.33
N GLU A 62 -16.40 9.39 8.39
CA GLU A 62 -16.61 10.41 7.37
C GLU A 62 -15.95 10.02 6.04
N ILE A 63 -14.73 9.49 6.06
CA ILE A 63 -14.05 8.97 4.87
C ILE A 63 -14.89 7.86 4.20
N LEU A 64 -15.47 6.95 4.97
CA LEU A 64 -16.32 5.89 4.44
C LEU A 64 -17.60 6.46 3.81
N LYS A 65 -18.26 7.42 4.45
CA LYS A 65 -19.44 8.10 3.89
C LYS A 65 -19.13 8.81 2.58
N LEU A 66 -18.02 9.56 2.52
CA LEU A 66 -17.59 10.27 1.32
C LEU A 66 -17.28 9.31 0.17
N ARG A 67 -16.63 8.17 0.44
CA ARG A 67 -16.38 7.14 -0.58
C ARG A 67 -17.68 6.55 -1.16
N VAL A 68 -18.69 6.33 -0.32
CA VAL A 68 -20.00 5.85 -0.78
C VAL A 68 -20.68 6.89 -1.66
N GLN A 69 -20.65 8.17 -1.28
CA GLN A 69 -21.21 9.25 -2.09
C GLN A 69 -20.50 9.39 -3.44
N LEU A 70 -19.17 9.34 -3.46
CA LEU A 70 -18.40 9.37 -4.70
C LEU A 70 -18.81 8.25 -5.65
N LYS A 71 -18.84 7.01 -5.16
CA LYS A 71 -19.24 5.85 -5.96
C LYS A 71 -20.65 6.02 -6.54
N ARG A 72 -21.62 6.48 -5.75
CA ARG A 72 -22.98 6.77 -6.23
C ARG A 72 -22.98 7.85 -7.32
N THR A 73 -22.26 8.94 -7.15
CA THR A 73 -22.19 10.01 -8.16
C THR A 73 -21.52 9.54 -9.46
N GLU A 74 -20.54 8.64 -9.38
CA GLU A 74 -19.91 8.02 -10.54
C GLU A 74 -20.89 7.12 -11.30
N GLU A 75 -21.67 6.30 -10.57
CA GLU A 75 -22.72 5.47 -11.16
C GLU A 75 -23.79 6.31 -11.87
N GLU A 76 -24.26 7.39 -11.24
CA GLU A 76 -25.23 8.32 -11.85
C GLU A 76 -24.66 8.97 -13.14
N ARG A 77 -23.39 9.39 -13.11
CA ARG A 77 -22.69 9.92 -14.30
C ARG A 77 -22.58 8.88 -15.41
N ASP A 78 -22.32 7.62 -15.08
CA ASP A 78 -22.21 6.55 -16.07
C ASP A 78 -23.56 6.21 -16.71
N ILE A 79 -24.64 6.21 -15.91
CA ILE A 79 -26.00 6.06 -16.43
C ILE A 79 -26.33 7.17 -17.43
N LEU A 80 -26.03 8.43 -17.09
CA LEU A 80 -26.26 9.56 -18.01
C LEU A 80 -25.43 9.45 -19.29
N LYS A 81 -24.16 9.04 -19.19
CA LYS A 81 -23.32 8.77 -20.37
C LYS A 81 -23.89 7.65 -21.24
N LYS A 82 -24.39 6.58 -20.61
CA LYS A 82 -25.02 5.46 -21.32
C LYS A 82 -26.30 5.90 -22.03
N ALA A 83 -27.15 6.67 -21.36
CA ALA A 83 -28.35 7.25 -21.94
C ALA A 83 -28.01 8.16 -23.14
N ALA A 84 -27.03 9.06 -23.00
CA ALA A 84 -26.58 9.93 -24.09
C ALA A 84 -26.11 9.12 -25.31
N ARG A 85 -25.37 8.03 -25.11
CA ARG A 85 -24.96 7.13 -26.21
C ARG A 85 -26.17 6.52 -26.93
N TYR A 86 -27.16 6.01 -26.19
CA TYR A 86 -28.39 5.48 -26.79
C TYR A 86 -29.16 6.55 -27.58
N LEU A 87 -29.26 7.77 -27.04
CA LEU A 87 -29.94 8.88 -27.71
C LEU A 87 -29.23 9.28 -29.02
N CYS A 88 -27.89 9.38 -29.00
CA CYS A 88 -27.10 9.68 -30.20
C CYS A 88 -27.14 8.53 -31.23
N GLN A 89 -27.16 7.28 -30.78
CA GLN A 89 -27.23 6.12 -31.67
C GLN A 89 -28.63 5.97 -32.31
N GLY A 90 -29.69 6.25 -31.55
CA GLY A 90 -31.06 6.34 -32.08
C GLY A 90 -31.23 7.46 -33.11
N ALA A 91 -30.60 8.61 -32.87
CA ALA A 91 -30.60 9.72 -33.84
C ALA A 91 -29.93 9.34 -35.16
N CYS A 92 -28.80 8.61 -35.12
CA CYS A 92 -28.10 8.13 -36.32
C CYS A 92 -28.90 7.06 -37.09
N LEU A 93 -29.60 6.17 -36.39
CA LEU A 93 -30.52 5.22 -37.01
C LEU A 93 -31.71 5.93 -37.67
N SER A 94 -32.33 6.91 -36.99
CA SER A 94 -33.42 7.69 -37.58
C SER A 94 -32.99 8.50 -38.80
N MET A 95 -31.79 9.10 -38.76
CA MET A 95 -31.22 9.81 -39.91
C MET A 95 -30.92 8.85 -41.07
N SER A 96 -30.44 7.64 -40.78
CA SER A 96 -30.22 6.60 -41.79
C SER A 96 -31.54 6.08 -42.35
N THR A 97 -32.59 5.90 -41.56
CA THR A 97 -33.92 5.49 -42.05
C THR A 97 -34.59 6.59 -42.89
N VAL A 98 -34.39 7.87 -42.53
CA VAL A 98 -34.89 9.02 -43.31
C VAL A 98 -34.08 9.23 -44.59
N LEU A 99 -32.76 8.97 -44.58
CA LEU A 99 -31.89 9.10 -45.76
C LEU A 99 -31.91 7.88 -46.69
N TYR A 100 -32.19 6.67 -46.19
CA TYR A 100 -32.16 5.41 -46.95
C TYR A 100 -33.52 4.70 -47.07
N GLY A 101 -34.62 5.30 -46.59
CA GLY A 101 -36.01 4.93 -46.88
C GLY A 101 -36.27 3.42 -47.05
N VAL A 102 -36.38 2.69 -45.95
CA VAL A 102 -36.93 1.32 -45.98
C VAL A 102 -38.45 1.43 -45.80
N SER A 103 -39.19 1.04 -46.85
CA SER A 103 -40.66 0.91 -46.90
C SER A 103 -41.24 0.01 -45.81
#